data_AF-A0A7V6KWS5-F1
#
_entry.id   AF-A0A7V6KWS5-F1
#
_cell.length_a   1.000
_cell.length_b   1.000
_cell.length_c   1.000
_cell.angle_alpha   90.00
_cell.angle_beta   90.00
_cell.angle_gamma   90.00
#
_symmetry.space_group_name_H-M   'P 1'
#
loop_
_entity.id
_entity.type
_entity.pdbx_description
1 polymer ?
#
loop_
_entity_poly.entity_id
_entity_poly.type
_entity_poly.pdbx_seq_one_letter_code
_entity_poly.pdbx_strand_id
1 'polypeptide(L)'
;MTGRNNTNVEGYYDLVGYLVSSAKELVIDPKMYGPLRLVDTVSRLITLMEQENRADEFLLSLREYVDENKFLVMTDEEAFIRFLEELVIKVARHTQISE
;
A
#
# COMPACT_ATOMS: atom_id res chain seq x y z
N MET A 1 -7.22 32.92 15.48
CA MET A 1 -6.50 31.74 16.01
C MET A 1 -7.53 30.69 16.41
N THR A 2 -7.61 29.59 15.64
CA THR A 2 -7.98 28.19 16.01
C THR A 2 -8.53 27.49 14.76
N GLY A 3 -7.63 27.01 13.90
CA GLY A 3 -7.93 26.04 12.84
C GLY A 3 -6.94 24.90 12.98
N ARG A 4 -7.19 23.97 13.91
CA ARG A 4 -6.34 22.80 14.12
C ARG A 4 -6.79 21.73 13.12
N ASN A 5 -5.96 21.50 12.10
CA ASN A 5 -5.82 20.34 11.22
C ASN A 5 -6.95 19.29 11.28
N ASN A 6 -7.88 19.34 10.32
CA ASN A 6 -8.84 18.26 10.06
C ASN A 6 -8.40 17.35 8.88
N THR A 7 -7.17 17.54 8.39
CA THR A 7 -6.62 16.90 7.18
C THR A 7 -6.39 15.39 7.30
N ASN A 8 -6.12 14.88 8.51
CA ASN A 8 -5.78 13.47 8.68
C ASN A 8 -7.01 12.55 8.62
N VAL A 9 -8.13 12.99 9.20
CA VAL A 9 -9.36 12.18 9.27
C VAL A 9 -9.94 11.93 7.87
N GLU A 10 -9.88 12.93 6.99
CA GLU A 10 -10.31 12.80 5.59
C GLU A 10 -9.49 11.74 4.85
N GLY A 11 -8.16 11.75 4.98
CA GLY A 11 -7.29 10.74 4.36
C GLY A 11 -7.58 9.31 4.84
N TYR A 12 -7.89 9.13 6.13
CA TYR A 12 -8.32 7.83 6.65
C TYR A 12 -9.70 7.43 6.12
N TYR A 13 -10.66 8.35 5.99
CA TYR A 13 -11.96 8.05 5.37
C TYR A 13 -11.81 7.66 3.90
N ASP A 14 -10.90 8.30 3.15
CA ASP A 14 -10.60 7.94 1.77
C ASP A 14 -10.01 6.52 1.67
N LEU A 15 -9.08 6.17 2.57
CA LEU A 15 -8.53 4.81 2.64
C LEU A 15 -9.60 3.78 3.01
N VAL A 16 -10.49 4.09 3.95
CA VAL A 16 -11.63 3.23 4.32
C VAL A 16 -12.58 3.06 3.13
N GLY A 17 -12.92 4.14 2.43
CA GLY A 17 -13.77 4.10 1.24
C GLY A 17 -13.14 3.26 0.13
N TYR A 18 -11.84 3.40 -0.10
CA TYR A 18 -11.09 2.57 -1.04
C TYR A 18 -11.14 1.09 -0.65
N LEU A 19 -10.92 0.74 0.62
CA LEU A 19 -10.95 -0.64 1.10
C LEU A 19 -12.33 -1.28 0.97
N VAL A 20 -13.38 -0.57 1.38
CA VAL A 20 -14.76 -1.08 1.33
C VAL A 20 -15.23 -1.28 -0.12
N SER A 21 -14.99 -0.30 -0.99
CA SER A 21 -15.31 -0.43 -2.42
C SER A 21 -14.50 -1.55 -3.07
N SER A 22 -13.19 -1.62 -2.81
CA SER A 22 -12.31 -2.70 -3.26
C SER A 22 -12.82 -4.07 -2.85
N ALA A 23 -13.20 -4.26 -1.57
CA ALA A 23 -13.73 -5.53 -1.09
C ALA A 23 -15.01 -5.97 -1.82
N LYS A 24 -15.91 -5.01 -2.09
CA LYS A 24 -17.14 -5.27 -2.85
C LYS A 24 -16.85 -5.67 -4.30
N GLU A 25 -15.90 -5.01 -4.96
CA GLU A 25 -15.53 -5.34 -6.35
C GLU A 25 -14.75 -6.66 -6.46
N LEU A 26 -13.99 -7.05 -5.44
CA LEU A 26 -13.24 -8.33 -5.43
C LEU A 26 -14.13 -9.58 -5.50
N VAL A 27 -15.43 -9.47 -5.25
CA VAL A 27 -16.39 -10.56 -5.42
C VAL A 27 -16.55 -10.95 -6.89
N ILE A 28 -16.32 -10.01 -7.82
CA ILE A 28 -16.55 -10.19 -9.25
C ILE A 28 -15.29 -10.01 -10.11
N ASP A 29 -14.25 -9.36 -9.59
CA ASP A 29 -13.02 -9.08 -10.32
C ASP A 29 -12.11 -10.31 -10.51
N PRO A 30 -11.16 -10.25 -11.46
CA PRO A 30 -10.12 -11.25 -11.59
C PRO A 30 -9.34 -11.44 -10.28
N LYS A 31 -8.98 -12.69 -9.96
CA LYS A 31 -8.30 -13.04 -8.68
C LYS A 31 -7.07 -12.18 -8.39
N MET A 32 -6.28 -11.86 -9.42
CA MET A 32 -5.04 -11.09 -9.27
C MET A 32 -5.24 -9.62 -8.90
N TYR A 33 -6.47 -9.09 -9.01
CA TYR A 33 -6.77 -7.72 -8.59
C TYR A 33 -6.86 -7.60 -7.06
N GLY A 34 -7.06 -8.71 -6.35
CA GLY A 34 -6.96 -8.76 -4.88
C GLY A 34 -5.58 -8.34 -4.39
N PRO A 35 -4.52 -9.07 -4.76
CA PRO A 35 -3.15 -8.69 -4.46
C PRO A 35 -2.79 -7.25 -4.87
N LEU A 36 -3.22 -6.81 -6.07
CA LEU A 36 -3.04 -5.42 -6.52
C LEU A 36 -3.61 -4.41 -5.53
N ARG A 37 -4.87 -4.57 -5.11
CA ARG A 37 -5.54 -3.66 -4.17
C ARG A 37 -4.87 -3.66 -2.80
N LEU A 38 -4.36 -4.80 -2.35
CA LEU A 38 -3.63 -4.90 -1.09
C LEU A 38 -2.32 -4.11 -1.14
N VAL A 39 -1.52 -4.26 -2.20
CA VAL A 39 -0.27 -3.47 -2.31
C VAL A 39 -0.54 -1.99 -2.55
N ASP A 40 -1.58 -1.63 -3.31
CA ASP A 40 -1.99 -0.22 -3.46
C ASP A 40 -2.45 0.38 -2.12
N THR A 41 -3.12 -0.41 -1.28
CA THR A 41 -3.47 -0.02 0.10
C THR A 41 -2.22 0.25 0.93
N VAL A 42 -1.17 -0.58 0.80
CA VAL A 42 0.12 -0.35 1.49
C VAL A 42 0.71 1.01 1.09
N SER A 43 0.77 1.31 -0.21
CA SER A 43 1.27 2.62 -0.70
C SER A 43 0.47 3.80 -0.13
N ARG A 44 -0.87 3.71 -0.15
CA ARG A 44 -1.77 4.74 0.41
C ARG A 44 -1.58 4.92 1.92
N LEU A 45 -1.46 3.82 2.67
CA LEU A 45 -1.25 3.87 4.11
C LEU A 45 0.09 4.53 4.45
N ILE A 46 1.17 4.15 3.76
CA ILE A 46 2.49 4.77 3.97
C ILE A 46 2.45 6.27 3.65
N THR A 47 1.71 6.67 2.62
CA THR A 47 1.52 8.10 2.29
C THR A 47 0.83 8.86 3.42
N LEU A 48 -0.21 8.28 4.07
CA LEU A 48 -0.82 8.88 5.25
C LEU A 48 0.18 8.95 6.42
N MET A 49 0.97 7.90 6.63
CA MET A 49 2.01 7.89 7.66
C MET A 49 3.08 8.95 7.42
N GLU A 50 3.51 9.15 6.17
CA GLU A 50 4.47 10.21 5.78
C GLU A 50 3.91 11.60 6.08
N GLN A 51 2.65 11.87 5.73
CA GLN A 51 1.97 13.14 6.03
C GLN A 51 1.88 13.42 7.54
N GLU A 52 1.86 12.37 8.36
CA GLU A 52 1.87 12.44 9.82
C GLU A 52 3.28 12.46 10.44
N ASN A 53 4.34 12.45 9.63
CA ASN A 53 5.74 12.28 10.07
C ASN A 53 5.97 10.99 10.87
N ARG A 54 5.30 9.90 10.46
CA ARG A 54 5.35 8.57 11.09
C ARG A 54 5.93 7.48 10.16
N ALA A 55 6.32 7.83 8.95
CA ALA A 55 7.03 6.94 8.03
C ALA A 55 8.54 7.12 8.18
N ASP A 56 9.28 6.01 8.30
CA ASP A 56 10.73 5.99 8.27
C ASP A 56 11.25 5.75 6.83
N GLU A 57 12.57 5.81 6.64
CA GLU A 57 13.20 5.60 5.33
C GLU A 57 12.84 4.25 4.71
N PHE A 58 12.67 3.21 5.53
CA PHE A 58 12.27 1.89 5.04
C PHE A 58 10.86 1.93 4.45
N LEU A 59 9.88 2.47 5.17
CA LEU A 59 8.50 2.59 4.69
C LEU A 59 8.45 3.42 3.41
N LEU A 60 9.17 4.54 3.35
CA LEU A 60 9.22 5.38 2.14
C LEU A 60 9.78 4.61 0.93
N SER A 61 10.89 3.88 1.11
CA SER A 61 11.47 3.05 0.04
C SER A 61 10.56 1.88 -0.36
N LEU A 62 9.82 1.32 0.59
CA LEU A 62 8.86 0.25 0.34
C LEU A 62 7.68 0.74 -0.50
N ARG A 63 7.16 1.95 -0.21
CA ARG A 63 6.13 2.60 -1.04
C ARG A 63 6.61 2.81 -2.47
N GLU A 64 7.81 3.38 -2.65
CA GLU A 64 8.36 3.62 -3.99
C GLU A 64 8.42 2.32 -4.79
N TYR A 65 8.97 1.26 -4.19
CA TYR A 65 9.04 -0.05 -4.82
C TYR A 65 7.64 -0.63 -5.16
N VAL A 66 6.63 -0.41 -4.31
CA VAL A 66 5.25 -0.78 -4.62
C VAL A 66 4.71 0.02 -5.80
N ASP A 67 4.88 1.34 -5.81
CA ASP A 67 4.31 2.21 -6.86
C ASP A 67 4.91 1.93 -8.24
N GLU A 68 6.20 1.59 -8.30
CA GLU A 68 6.89 1.18 -9.52
C GLU A 68 6.37 -0.14 -10.11
N ASN A 69 5.94 -1.08 -9.26
CA ASN A 69 5.72 -2.48 -9.66
C ASN A 69 4.24 -2.92 -9.62
N LYS A 70 3.36 -2.22 -8.90
CA LYS A 70 1.97 -2.66 -8.69
C LYS A 70 1.19 -2.88 -9.99
N PHE A 71 1.48 -2.13 -11.05
CA PHE A 71 0.79 -2.27 -12.34
C PHE A 71 1.32 -3.40 -13.23
N LEU A 72 2.36 -4.13 -12.81
CA LEU A 72 2.84 -5.32 -13.55
C LEU A 72 1.74 -6.35 -13.78
N VAL A 73 0.74 -6.44 -12.89
CA VAL A 73 -0.42 -7.33 -13.06
C VAL A 73 -1.16 -7.13 -14.39
N MET A 74 -1.04 -5.96 -15.01
CA MET A 74 -1.70 -5.64 -16.29
C MET A 74 -0.86 -6.04 -17.50
N THR A 75 0.45 -6.26 -17.35
CA THR A 75 1.40 -6.43 -18.46
C THR A 75 2.20 -7.73 -18.39
N ASP A 76 2.51 -8.20 -17.19
CA ASP A 76 3.33 -9.37 -16.91
C ASP A 76 2.95 -9.95 -15.53
N GLU A 77 2.04 -10.93 -15.53
CA GLU A 77 1.54 -11.58 -14.32
C GLU A 77 2.65 -12.30 -13.54
N GLU A 78 3.62 -12.92 -14.23
CA GLU A 78 4.73 -13.59 -13.55
C GLU A 78 5.66 -12.60 -12.86
N ALA A 79 5.97 -11.47 -13.51
CA ALA A 79 6.73 -10.40 -12.88
C ALA A 79 6.00 -9.81 -11.69
N PHE A 80 4.67 -9.68 -11.76
CA PHE A 80 3.87 -9.25 -10.63
C PHE A 80 3.94 -10.24 -9.45
N ILE A 81 3.88 -11.56 -9.71
CA ILE A 81 4.03 -12.57 -8.66
C ILE A 81 5.42 -12.49 -8.01
N ARG A 82 6.50 -12.38 -8.80
CA ARG A 82 7.87 -12.20 -8.28
C ARG A 82 8.00 -10.94 -7.43
N PHE A 83 7.39 -9.84 -7.86
CA PHE A 83 7.31 -8.61 -7.08
C PHE A 83 6.65 -8.82 -5.70
N LEU A 84 5.55 -9.58 -5.63
CA LEU A 84 4.89 -9.90 -4.36
C LEU A 84 5.79 -10.74 -3.44
N GLU A 85 6.51 -11.71 -3.98
CA GLU A 85 7.48 -12.51 -3.22
C GLU A 85 8.62 -11.65 -2.66
N GLU A 86 9.17 -10.74 -3.49
CA GLU A 86 10.21 -9.81 -3.08
C GLU A 86 9.74 -8.83 -2.00
N LEU A 87 8.48 -8.35 -2.06
CA LEU A 87 7.88 -7.54 -1.01
C LEU A 87 7.87 -8.24 0.34
N VAL A 88 7.43 -9.51 0.38
CA VAL A 88 7.41 -10.30 1.62
C VAL A 88 8.82 -10.42 2.20
N ILE A 89 9.82 -10.68 1.35
CA ILE A 89 11.23 -10.79 1.77
C ILE A 89 11.75 -9.46 2.32
N LYS A 90 11.46 -8.33 1.65
CA LYS A 90 11.88 -6.99 2.10
C LYS A 90 11.34 -6.66 3.49
N VAL A 91 10.04 -6.89 3.72
CA VAL A 91 9.40 -6.65 5.02
C VAL A 91 9.95 -7.59 6.09
N ALA A 92 10.05 -8.90 5.80
CA ALA A 92 10.57 -9.88 6.76
C ALA A 92 12.00 -9.54 7.21
N ARG A 93 12.88 -9.17 6.27
CA ARG A 93 14.27 -8.77 6.59
C ARG A 93 14.32 -7.53 7.48
N HIS A 94 13.50 -6.52 7.22
CA HIS A 94 13.47 -5.33 8.05
C HIS A 94 13.00 -5.63 9.49
N THR A 95 11.97 -6.48 9.63
CA THR A 95 11.47 -6.89 10.96
C THR A 95 12.46 -7.74 11.75
N GLN A 96 13.29 -8.55 11.09
CA GLN A 96 14.33 -9.37 11.74
C GLN A 96 15.58 -8.57 12.15
N ILE A 97 15.80 -7.38 11.60
CA ILE A 97 16.92 -6.49 11.94
C ILE A 97 16.53 -5.51 13.06
N SER A 98 15.23 -5.42 13.39
CA SER A 98 14.70 -4.48 14.38
C SER A 98 14.67 -5.02 15.82
N GLU A 99 15.24 -6.21 16.06
CA GLU A 99 15.52 -6.79 17.39
C GLU A 99 16.99 -6.60 17.78
#